data_AF-A0A1I1VHY8-F1
#
_entry.id   AF-A0A1I1VHY8-F1
#
_cell.length_a   1.000
_cell.length_b   1.000
_cell.length_c   1.000
_cell.angle_alpha   90.00
_cell.angle_beta   90.00
_cell.angle_gamma   90.00
#
_symmetry.space_group_name_H-M   'P 1'
#
loop_
_entity.id
_entity.type
_entity.pdbx_description
1 polymer ?
#
loop_
_entity_poly.entity_id
_entity_poly.type
_entity_poly.pdbx_seq_one_letter_code
_entity_poly.pdbx_strand_id
1 'polypeptide(L)'
;MLHLIYKTQFVLASGLGRLLLYLVKGLKLGVNVNVRGIAHVDIRGRSRIIIGNNTVLNSSNYGYHMNMFSAVKLLADGEDALIRIGSNCRIHGTCIHARERIEIGNNVLIAANTNIIDSNGHDMCWNDPSKRINTNGAALPVIIADDVWIGANVIILPGVTIGRGAIIGAGCVVNRPVPSMSLAFGNPMNIKLINVNNNEGKIADCFL
;
A
#
# COMPACT_ATOMS: atom_id res chain seq x y z
N MET A 1 -1.85 10.87 -36.33
CA MET A 1 -1.86 9.45 -35.89
C MET A 1 -1.58 9.41 -34.38
N LEU A 2 -2.53 9.89 -33.57
CA LEU A 2 -3.21 9.12 -32.51
C LEU A 2 -2.30 8.14 -31.74
N HIS A 3 -1.71 8.62 -30.65
CA HIS A 3 -1.36 7.81 -29.47
C HIS A 3 -1.43 8.68 -28.20
N LEU A 4 -2.54 9.41 -28.05
CA LEU A 4 -2.93 10.02 -26.77
C LEU A 4 -3.59 8.92 -25.92
N ILE A 5 -2.78 7.95 -25.47
CA ILE A 5 -3.26 6.90 -24.56
C ILE A 5 -3.58 7.57 -23.22
N TYR A 6 -4.83 7.40 -22.79
CA TYR A 6 -5.47 7.79 -21.54
C TYR A 6 -4.61 7.60 -20.26
N LYS A 7 -3.60 8.44 -20.03
CA LYS A 7 -2.94 8.56 -18.72
C LYS A 7 -3.82 9.43 -17.83
N THR A 8 -4.73 8.79 -17.11
CA THR A 8 -5.71 9.42 -16.24
C THR A 8 -5.02 9.70 -14.90
N GLN A 9 -4.17 10.73 -14.83
CA GLN A 9 -3.51 11.17 -13.60
C GLN A 9 -4.31 12.30 -12.94
N PHE A 10 -4.65 12.12 -11.66
CA PHE A 10 -5.44 13.08 -10.91
C PHE A 10 -4.97 13.22 -9.46
N VAL A 11 -5.33 14.35 -8.86
CA VAL A 11 -5.03 14.70 -7.47
C VAL A 11 -6.30 14.59 -6.63
N LEU A 12 -6.21 13.88 -5.52
CA LEU A 12 -7.24 13.88 -4.48
C LEU A 12 -6.91 14.97 -3.45
N ALA A 13 -7.82 15.92 -3.21
CA ALA A 13 -7.71 16.94 -2.16
C ALA A 13 -9.04 17.08 -1.40
N SER A 14 -9.02 17.67 -0.20
CA SER A 14 -10.24 18.01 0.54
C SER A 14 -11.04 19.13 -0.16
N GLY A 15 -12.37 19.12 -0.04
CA GLY A 15 -13.26 20.18 -0.58
C GLY A 15 -13.83 19.89 -1.98
N LEU A 16 -14.02 20.94 -2.80
CA LEU A 16 -14.69 20.90 -4.12
C LEU A 16 -14.15 19.82 -5.08
N GLY A 17 -12.88 19.44 -4.91
CA GLY A 17 -12.23 18.35 -5.65
C GLY A 17 -12.93 17.00 -5.49
N ARG A 18 -13.67 16.78 -4.38
CA ARG A 18 -14.36 15.52 -4.08
C ARG A 18 -15.47 15.18 -5.08
N LEU A 19 -16.12 16.18 -5.68
CA LEU A 19 -17.18 15.95 -6.67
C LEU A 19 -16.62 15.42 -8.00
N LEU A 20 -15.41 15.88 -8.38
CA LEU A 20 -14.73 15.44 -9.61
C LEU A 20 -14.21 13.99 -9.50
N LEU A 21 -14.03 13.45 -8.29
CA LEU A 21 -13.53 12.09 -8.08
C LEU A 21 -14.52 11.01 -8.46
N TYR A 22 -15.82 11.27 -8.32
CA TYR A 22 -16.86 10.34 -8.78
C TYR A 22 -16.88 10.20 -10.31
N LEU A 23 -16.23 11.12 -11.04
CA LEU A 23 -16.11 11.07 -12.50
C LEU A 23 -14.85 10.32 -12.96
N VAL A 24 -13.93 9.96 -12.05
CA VAL A 24 -12.70 9.24 -12.41
C VAL A 24 -13.04 7.78 -12.69
N LYS A 25 -12.99 7.41 -13.98
CA LYS A 25 -13.21 6.03 -14.43
C LYS A 25 -12.25 5.08 -13.72
N GLY A 26 -12.79 4.01 -13.12
CA GLY A 26 -12.00 3.00 -12.40
C GLY A 26 -11.76 3.30 -10.92
N LEU A 27 -12.04 4.51 -10.45
CA LEU A 27 -11.99 4.86 -9.02
C LEU A 27 -13.37 4.67 -8.37
N LYS A 28 -13.42 3.94 -7.26
CA LYS A 28 -14.62 3.80 -6.41
C LYS A 28 -14.28 4.16 -4.97
N LEU A 29 -15.02 5.09 -4.40
CA LEU A 29 -14.84 5.56 -3.02
C LEU A 29 -16.08 5.22 -2.19
N GLY A 30 -15.85 4.71 -0.99
CA GLY A 30 -16.86 4.52 0.04
C GLY A 30 -17.28 5.84 0.70
N VAL A 31 -18.21 5.71 1.65
CA VAL A 31 -18.67 6.82 2.49
C VAL A 31 -17.55 7.29 3.40
N ASN A 32 -17.38 8.61 3.53
CA ASN A 32 -16.43 9.21 4.47
C ASN A 32 -14.95 8.84 4.19
N VAL A 33 -14.55 8.67 2.92
CA VAL A 33 -13.12 8.70 2.56
C VAL A 33 -12.60 10.12 2.72
N ASN A 34 -11.60 10.31 3.58
CA ASN A 34 -11.01 11.60 3.91
C ASN A 34 -9.58 11.68 3.35
N VAL A 35 -9.33 12.69 2.51
CA VAL A 35 -8.01 12.95 1.96
C VAL A 35 -7.45 14.23 2.55
N ARG A 36 -6.31 14.14 3.23
CA ARG A 36 -5.61 15.27 3.82
C ARG A 36 -4.38 15.62 2.98
N GLY A 37 -4.30 16.84 2.48
CA GLY A 37 -3.29 17.22 1.48
C GLY A 37 -3.66 16.67 0.10
N ILE A 38 -2.64 16.30 -0.69
CA ILE A 38 -2.79 15.83 -2.07
C ILE A 38 -2.37 14.36 -2.15
N ALA A 39 -3.26 13.46 -2.56
CA ALA A 39 -2.89 12.10 -2.93
C ALA A 39 -2.82 11.94 -4.45
N HIS A 40 -1.79 11.25 -4.94
CA HIS A 40 -1.55 11.01 -6.36
C HIS A 40 -2.23 9.72 -6.79
N VAL A 41 -3.08 9.79 -7.80
CA VAL A 41 -3.80 8.63 -8.33
C VAL A 41 -3.55 8.51 -9.83
N ASP A 42 -3.08 7.34 -10.26
CA ASP A 42 -2.87 6.99 -11.67
C ASP A 42 -3.51 5.61 -11.92
N ILE A 43 -4.54 5.59 -12.77
CA ILE A 43 -5.29 4.39 -13.15
C ILE A 43 -5.16 4.24 -14.67
N ARG A 44 -4.67 3.09 -15.13
CA ARG A 44 -4.50 2.81 -16.57
C ARG A 44 -5.30 1.60 -17.04
N GLY A 45 -5.62 1.58 -18.33
CA GLY A 45 -6.34 0.47 -18.95
C GLY A 45 -7.70 0.22 -18.30
N ARG A 46 -7.96 -1.04 -17.93
CA ARG A 46 -9.17 -1.46 -17.21
C ARG A 46 -8.95 -1.59 -15.70
N SER A 47 -7.82 -1.08 -15.20
CA SER A 47 -7.47 -1.12 -13.79
C SER A 47 -8.48 -0.37 -12.92
N ARG A 48 -8.53 -0.75 -11.65
CA ARG A 48 -9.48 -0.22 -10.68
C ARG A 48 -8.80 0.07 -9.35
N ILE A 49 -9.26 1.13 -8.72
CA ILE A 49 -8.92 1.47 -7.33
C ILE A 49 -10.24 1.56 -6.57
N ILE A 50 -10.36 0.77 -5.50
CA ILE A 50 -11.55 0.69 -4.67
C ILE A 50 -11.14 0.99 -3.23
N ILE A 51 -11.75 1.99 -2.62
CA ILE A 51 -11.47 2.40 -1.23
C ILE A 51 -12.76 2.32 -0.42
N GLY A 52 -12.72 1.57 0.69
CA GLY A 52 -13.84 1.37 1.59
C GLY A 52 -14.22 2.60 2.42
N ASN A 53 -15.20 2.42 3.30
CA ASN A 53 -15.77 3.49 4.10
C ASN A 53 -14.80 3.96 5.19
N ASN A 54 -14.92 5.21 5.65
CA ASN A 54 -14.19 5.74 6.82
C ASN A 54 -12.66 5.63 6.71
N THR A 55 -12.12 5.64 5.48
CA THR A 55 -10.69 5.50 5.24
C THR A 55 -10.02 6.87 5.06
N VAL A 56 -8.86 7.04 5.69
CA VAL A 56 -8.06 8.27 5.61
C VAL A 56 -6.84 8.04 4.73
N LEU A 57 -6.67 8.90 3.73
CA LEU A 57 -5.42 9.05 2.97
C LEU A 57 -4.76 10.37 3.39
N ASN A 58 -3.63 10.28 4.11
CA ASN A 58 -2.94 11.45 4.62
C ASN A 58 -1.63 11.71 3.88
N SER A 59 -1.56 12.86 3.22
CA SER A 59 -0.38 13.44 2.59
C SER A 59 0.04 14.76 3.27
N SER A 60 -0.48 15.08 4.45
CA SER A 60 -0.10 16.26 5.25
C SER A 60 0.63 15.88 6.54
N ASN A 61 1.68 16.64 6.87
CA ASN A 61 2.37 16.54 8.16
C ASN A 61 1.60 17.20 9.31
N TYR A 62 0.64 18.07 9.01
CA TYR A 62 -0.09 18.80 10.05
C TYR A 62 -0.90 17.85 10.94
N GLY A 63 -0.61 17.86 12.24
CA GLY A 63 -1.27 17.00 13.22
C GLY A 63 -0.91 15.51 13.12
N TYR A 64 0.14 15.16 12.38
CA TYR A 64 0.70 13.81 12.33
C TYR A 64 2.03 13.77 13.09
N HIS A 65 2.25 12.71 13.88
CA HIS A 65 3.32 12.66 14.89
C HIS A 65 4.72 12.33 14.31
N MET A 66 4.80 11.78 13.10
CA MET A 66 6.06 11.45 12.41
C MET A 66 6.30 12.35 11.21
N ASN A 67 7.56 12.57 10.86
CA ASN A 67 7.91 13.22 9.60
C ASN A 67 7.55 12.32 8.40
N MET A 68 6.69 12.85 7.55
CA MET A 68 6.26 12.24 6.30
C MET A 68 6.82 13.04 5.13
N PHE A 69 7.59 12.37 4.28
CA PHE A 69 8.26 13.01 3.13
C PHE A 69 7.67 12.58 1.79
N SER A 70 6.64 11.72 1.82
CA SER A 70 5.92 11.27 0.62
C SER A 70 4.43 11.55 0.76
N ALA A 71 3.79 11.92 -0.35
CA ALA A 71 2.34 11.88 -0.48
C ALA A 71 1.86 10.43 -0.61
N VAL A 72 0.60 10.17 -0.27
CA VAL A 72 -0.05 8.91 -0.67
C VAL A 72 -0.07 8.84 -2.20
N LYS A 73 0.42 7.73 -2.75
CA LYS A 73 0.42 7.44 -4.18
C LYS A 73 -0.27 6.10 -4.42
N LEU A 74 -1.30 6.09 -5.26
CA LEU A 74 -1.99 4.90 -5.71
C LEU A 74 -1.81 4.77 -7.23
N LEU A 75 -1.06 3.75 -7.65
CA LEU A 75 -0.76 3.49 -9.05
C LEU A 75 -1.26 2.09 -9.42
N ALA A 76 -2.26 2.02 -10.28
CA ALA A 76 -2.75 0.77 -10.85
C ALA A 76 -2.55 0.80 -12.37
N ASP A 77 -1.50 0.13 -12.85
CA ASP A 77 -1.05 0.26 -14.25
C ASP A 77 -0.79 -1.05 -15.01
N GLY A 78 -1.29 -2.17 -14.50
CA GLY A 78 -1.51 -3.37 -15.31
C GLY A 78 -2.71 -3.27 -16.23
N GLU A 79 -2.98 -4.33 -17.00
CA GLU A 79 -4.13 -4.35 -17.92
C GLU A 79 -5.47 -4.31 -17.17
N ASP A 80 -5.56 -5.05 -16.08
CA ASP A 80 -6.74 -5.18 -15.20
C ASP A 80 -6.37 -5.07 -13.71
N ALA A 81 -5.34 -4.28 -13.39
CA ALA A 81 -4.79 -4.21 -12.04
C ALA A 81 -5.83 -3.72 -11.01
N LEU A 82 -5.75 -4.25 -9.79
CA LEU A 82 -6.64 -3.88 -8.70
C LEU A 82 -5.87 -3.38 -7.48
N ILE A 83 -6.16 -2.18 -7.02
CA ILE A 83 -5.91 -1.77 -5.64
C ILE A 83 -7.24 -1.78 -4.90
N ARG A 84 -7.39 -2.66 -3.90
CA ARG A 84 -8.55 -2.65 -3.01
C ARG A 84 -8.11 -2.34 -1.59
N ILE A 85 -8.65 -1.27 -1.03
CA ILE A 85 -8.46 -0.86 0.37
C ILE A 85 -9.81 -1.03 1.07
N GLY A 86 -9.83 -1.77 2.18
CA GLY A 86 -11.01 -1.96 3.00
C GLY A 86 -11.47 -0.68 3.70
N SER A 87 -12.36 -0.88 4.68
CA SER A 87 -12.95 0.19 5.47
C SER A 87 -12.15 0.45 6.75
N ASN A 88 -12.27 1.66 7.29
CA ASN A 88 -11.65 2.09 8.54
C ASN A 88 -10.11 1.98 8.50
N CYS A 89 -9.50 2.29 7.37
CA CYS A 89 -8.05 2.27 7.23
C CYS A 89 -7.46 3.68 7.42
N ARG A 90 -6.22 3.75 7.90
CA ARG A 90 -5.44 5.01 7.93
C ARG A 90 -4.12 4.81 7.23
N ILE A 91 -3.90 5.56 6.16
CA ILE A 91 -2.76 5.42 5.27
C ILE A 91 -2.03 6.74 5.21
N HIS A 92 -0.75 6.74 5.58
CA HIS A 92 0.07 7.94 5.68
C HIS A 92 1.22 7.84 4.68
N GLY A 93 1.29 8.77 3.71
CA GLY A 93 2.44 8.93 2.82
C GLY A 93 2.93 7.65 2.12
N THR A 94 2.01 6.73 1.84
CA THR A 94 2.32 5.38 1.37
C THR A 94 2.18 5.31 -0.15
N CYS A 95 3.13 4.64 -0.80
CA CYS A 95 3.02 4.23 -2.19
C CYS A 95 2.41 2.83 -2.27
N ILE A 96 1.34 2.68 -3.03
CA ILE A 96 0.72 1.40 -3.38
C ILE A 96 0.75 1.29 -4.91
N HIS A 97 1.55 0.36 -5.43
CA HIS A 97 1.72 0.14 -6.86
C HIS A 97 1.31 -1.28 -7.23
N ALA A 98 0.18 -1.40 -7.92
CA ALA A 98 -0.34 -2.66 -8.42
C ALA A 98 -0.22 -2.76 -9.95
N ARG A 99 0.41 -3.83 -10.43
CA ARG A 99 0.34 -4.32 -11.81
C ARG A 99 -0.59 -5.53 -11.94
N GLU A 100 -0.86 -6.25 -10.87
CA GLU A 100 -1.85 -7.32 -10.80
C GLU A 100 -2.91 -7.00 -9.75
N ARG A 101 -2.57 -7.07 -8.46
CA ARG A 101 -3.53 -7.01 -7.38
C ARG A 101 -2.86 -6.76 -6.03
N ILE A 102 -3.24 -5.66 -5.39
CA ILE A 102 -2.95 -5.37 -3.99
C ILE A 102 -4.26 -5.24 -3.23
N GLU A 103 -4.42 -6.03 -2.18
CA GLU A 103 -5.60 -5.99 -1.32
C GLU A 103 -5.23 -5.74 0.13
N ILE A 104 -5.89 -4.75 0.71
CA ILE A 104 -5.77 -4.36 2.10
C ILE A 104 -7.15 -4.54 2.74
N GLY A 105 -7.19 -5.29 3.84
CA GLY A 105 -8.38 -5.55 4.62
C GLY A 105 -8.94 -4.31 5.33
N ASN A 106 -9.82 -4.54 6.29
CA ASN A 106 -10.41 -3.51 7.14
C ASN A 106 -9.55 -3.24 8.37
N ASN A 107 -9.72 -2.06 8.98
CA ASN A 107 -9.04 -1.66 10.21
C ASN A 107 -7.50 -1.68 10.10
N VAL A 108 -6.95 -1.46 8.91
CA VAL A 108 -5.50 -1.49 8.69
C VAL A 108 -4.89 -0.11 8.94
N LEU A 109 -3.79 -0.09 9.70
CA LEU A 109 -3.00 1.11 9.96
C LEU A 109 -1.69 1.02 9.18
N ILE A 110 -1.40 2.02 8.36
CA ILE A 110 -0.16 2.12 7.58
C ILE A 110 0.51 3.44 7.88
N ALA A 111 1.63 3.38 8.61
CA ALA A 111 2.41 4.55 8.98
C ALA A 111 3.22 5.11 7.79
N ALA A 112 3.80 6.30 8.01
CA ALA A 112 4.40 7.11 6.97
C ALA A 112 5.47 6.39 6.13
N ASN A 113 5.51 6.77 4.84
CA ASN A 113 6.58 6.47 3.90
C ASN A 113 6.75 4.97 3.58
N THR A 114 5.67 4.20 3.66
CA THR A 114 5.65 2.78 3.30
C THR A 114 5.54 2.59 1.79
N ASN A 115 6.12 1.49 1.27
CA ASN A 115 5.98 1.07 -0.13
C ASN A 115 5.39 -0.34 -0.19
N ILE A 116 4.32 -0.51 -0.97
CA ILE A 116 3.65 -1.79 -1.19
C ILE A 116 3.60 -2.02 -2.71
N ILE A 117 4.33 -3.03 -3.18
CA ILE A 117 4.49 -3.30 -4.61
C ILE A 117 4.22 -4.77 -4.89
N ASP A 118 3.46 -5.05 -5.95
CA ASP A 118 3.18 -6.42 -6.40
C ASP A 118 4.03 -6.82 -7.62
N SER A 119 4.89 -5.95 -8.13
CA SER A 119 5.77 -6.24 -9.26
C SER A 119 7.18 -5.68 -9.04
N ASN A 120 8.18 -6.38 -9.58
CA ASN A 120 9.57 -5.92 -9.62
C ASN A 120 9.84 -4.87 -10.72
N GLY A 121 8.84 -4.57 -11.56
CA GLY A 121 8.94 -3.61 -12.67
C GLY A 121 9.68 -4.17 -13.90
N HIS A 122 10.82 -4.83 -13.69
CA HIS A 122 11.67 -5.43 -14.72
C HIS A 122 12.07 -6.86 -14.38
N ASP A 123 12.38 -7.65 -15.40
CA ASP A 123 12.96 -8.99 -15.22
C ASP A 123 14.41 -8.88 -14.77
N MET A 124 14.87 -9.86 -13.99
CA MET A 124 16.26 -9.89 -13.50
C MET A 124 17.29 -10.02 -14.63
N CYS A 125 16.88 -10.62 -15.75
CA CYS A 125 17.71 -10.86 -16.95
C CYS A 125 19.11 -11.39 -16.60
N TRP A 126 19.22 -12.44 -15.76
CA TRP A 126 20.50 -12.94 -15.24
C TRP A 126 21.51 -13.28 -16.34
N ASN A 127 21.03 -13.78 -17.48
CA ASN A 127 21.88 -14.15 -18.62
C ASN A 127 22.32 -12.95 -19.47
N ASP A 128 21.63 -11.81 -19.38
CA ASP A 128 21.95 -10.60 -20.15
C ASP A 128 21.33 -9.35 -19.48
N PRO A 129 22.04 -8.70 -18.53
CA PRO A 129 21.53 -7.53 -17.82
C PRO A 129 21.17 -6.34 -18.71
N SER A 130 21.69 -6.25 -19.94
CA SER A 130 21.41 -5.14 -20.85
C SER A 130 19.93 -5.10 -21.26
N LYS A 131 19.23 -6.23 -21.20
CA LYS A 131 17.82 -6.35 -21.57
C LYS A 131 16.86 -5.75 -20.54
N ARG A 132 17.27 -5.57 -19.28
CA ARG A 132 16.41 -5.13 -18.16
C ARG A 132 15.54 -3.93 -18.51
N ILE A 133 16.13 -2.92 -19.17
CA ILE A 133 15.48 -1.66 -19.55
C ILE A 133 14.23 -1.85 -20.43
N ASN A 134 14.14 -2.97 -21.16
CA ASN A 134 13.05 -3.28 -22.09
C ASN A 134 12.21 -4.48 -21.65
N THR A 135 12.22 -4.83 -20.37
CA THR A 135 11.43 -5.94 -19.81
C THR A 135 10.30 -5.46 -18.91
N ASN A 136 9.31 -6.33 -18.70
CA ASN A 136 8.27 -6.15 -17.69
C ASN A 136 8.35 -7.30 -16.71
N GLY A 137 8.70 -6.99 -15.46
CA GLY A 137 8.79 -7.99 -14.40
C GLY A 137 7.43 -8.60 -14.06
N ALA A 138 7.43 -9.89 -13.71
CA ALA A 138 6.26 -10.58 -13.20
C ALA A 138 5.63 -9.81 -12.02
N ALA A 139 4.30 -9.85 -11.96
CA ALA A 139 3.52 -9.40 -10.82
C ALA A 139 3.06 -10.62 -10.02
N LEU A 140 3.04 -10.48 -8.69
CA LEU A 140 2.55 -11.47 -7.74
C LEU A 140 1.73 -10.75 -6.67
N PRO A 141 0.48 -11.18 -6.38
CA PRO A 141 -0.44 -10.41 -5.57
C PRO A 141 0.10 -10.17 -4.15
N VAL A 142 -0.20 -8.99 -3.61
CA VAL A 142 0.04 -8.68 -2.19
C VAL A 142 -1.29 -8.63 -1.46
N ILE A 143 -1.41 -9.42 -0.39
CA ILE A 143 -2.62 -9.53 0.42
C ILE A 143 -2.30 -9.14 1.86
N ILE A 144 -2.96 -8.11 2.36
CA ILE A 144 -2.88 -7.64 3.74
C ILE A 144 -4.24 -7.87 4.37
N ALA A 145 -4.31 -8.78 5.35
CA ALA A 145 -5.54 -9.08 6.05
C ALA A 145 -6.02 -7.91 6.93
N ASP A 146 -7.19 -8.09 7.54
CA ASP A 146 -7.74 -7.11 8.47
C ASP A 146 -6.86 -6.93 9.72
N ASP A 147 -7.06 -5.80 10.41
CA ASP A 147 -6.49 -5.51 11.72
C ASP A 147 -4.95 -5.50 11.75
N VAL A 148 -4.31 -5.38 10.57
CA VAL A 148 -2.85 -5.32 10.43
C VAL A 148 -2.35 -3.91 10.75
N TRP A 149 -1.18 -3.83 11.41
CA TRP A 149 -0.46 -2.59 11.60
C TRP A 149 0.91 -2.63 10.91
N ILE A 150 1.13 -1.72 9.97
CA ILE A 150 2.39 -1.52 9.27
C ILE A 150 3.09 -0.26 9.80
N GLY A 151 4.29 -0.45 10.36
CA GLY A 151 5.17 0.60 10.85
C GLY A 151 5.73 1.48 9.73
N ALA A 152 6.39 2.58 10.12
CA ALA A 152 6.89 3.56 9.17
C ALA A 152 8.06 3.01 8.35
N ASN A 153 8.21 3.51 7.11
CA ASN A 153 9.31 3.16 6.20
C ASN A 153 9.41 1.64 5.88
N VAL A 154 8.28 0.93 5.86
CA VAL A 154 8.24 -0.49 5.49
C VAL A 154 8.24 -0.66 3.97
N ILE A 155 8.85 -1.75 3.47
CA ILE A 155 8.76 -2.17 2.08
C ILE A 155 8.13 -3.57 2.04
N ILE A 156 7.01 -3.72 1.33
CA ILE A 156 6.33 -5.00 1.10
C ILE A 156 6.53 -5.40 -0.36
N LEU A 157 7.16 -6.56 -0.56
CA LEU A 157 7.55 -7.07 -1.87
C LEU A 157 6.48 -7.98 -2.51
N PRO A 158 6.61 -8.29 -3.81
CA PRO A 158 5.65 -9.09 -4.55
C PRO A 158 5.37 -10.46 -3.92
N GLY A 159 4.12 -10.92 -3.97
CA GLY A 159 3.71 -12.25 -3.51
C GLY A 159 3.54 -12.42 -2.00
N VAL A 160 3.69 -11.34 -1.23
CA VAL A 160 3.55 -11.39 0.23
C VAL A 160 2.08 -11.45 0.66
N THR A 161 1.78 -12.36 1.58
CA THR A 161 0.53 -12.35 2.35
C THR A 161 0.82 -12.05 3.82
N ILE A 162 0.16 -11.04 4.40
CA ILE A 162 0.23 -10.68 5.82
C ILE A 162 -1.07 -11.08 6.50
N GLY A 163 -0.97 -11.97 7.49
CA GLY A 163 -2.09 -12.50 8.25
C GLY A 163 -2.74 -11.49 9.19
N ARG A 164 -3.98 -11.79 9.62
CA ARG A 164 -4.80 -10.91 10.45
C ARG A 164 -4.10 -10.55 11.76
N GLY A 165 -4.19 -9.29 12.18
CA GLY A 165 -3.64 -8.84 13.46
C GLY A 165 -2.11 -8.83 13.53
N ALA A 166 -1.41 -9.08 12.41
CA ALA A 166 0.04 -9.01 12.38
C ALA A 166 0.52 -7.55 12.48
N ILE A 167 1.71 -7.38 13.07
CA ILE A 167 2.41 -6.11 13.16
C ILE A 167 3.68 -6.20 12.32
N ILE A 168 3.92 -5.21 11.48
CA ILE A 168 5.17 -5.05 10.74
C ILE A 168 5.94 -3.90 11.39
N GLY A 169 7.09 -4.21 11.98
CA GLY A 169 7.97 -3.23 12.61
C GLY A 169 8.49 -2.20 11.60
N ALA A 170 8.77 -0.98 12.09
CA ALA A 170 9.29 0.09 11.26
C ALA A 170 10.60 -0.30 10.54
N GLY A 171 10.77 0.13 9.30
CA GLY A 171 11.95 -0.16 8.48
C GLY A 171 12.07 -1.60 7.99
N CYS A 172 11.07 -2.45 8.20
CA CYS A 172 11.11 -3.85 7.77
C CYS A 172 11.00 -4.00 6.24
N VAL A 173 11.76 -4.94 5.68
CA VAL A 173 11.60 -5.41 4.29
C VAL A 173 10.91 -6.76 4.30
N VAL A 174 9.61 -6.75 3.98
CA VAL A 174 8.76 -7.94 3.99
C VAL A 174 8.89 -8.65 2.66
N ASN A 175 9.55 -9.80 2.66
CA ASN A 175 9.91 -10.56 1.45
C ASN A 175 9.35 -12.00 1.42
N ARG A 176 8.52 -12.38 2.40
CA ARG A 176 7.85 -13.67 2.52
C ARG A 176 6.58 -13.54 3.36
N PRO A 177 5.65 -14.51 3.34
CA PRO A 177 4.42 -14.45 4.11
C PRO A 177 4.63 -14.23 5.62
N VAL A 178 3.74 -13.46 6.24
CA VAL A 178 3.74 -13.15 7.67
C VAL A 178 2.50 -13.81 8.30
N PRO A 179 2.65 -14.73 9.27
CA PRO A 179 1.52 -15.37 9.93
C PRO A 179 0.61 -14.36 10.67
N SER A 180 -0.66 -14.71 10.85
CA SER A 180 -1.57 -13.96 11.72
C SER A 180 -1.03 -13.85 13.14
N MET A 181 -1.37 -12.78 13.85
CA MET A 181 -0.97 -12.55 15.24
C MET A 181 0.55 -12.70 15.46
N SER A 182 1.34 -12.18 14.52
CA SER A 182 2.80 -12.20 14.61
C SER A 182 3.38 -10.80 14.42
N LEU A 183 4.58 -10.59 14.95
CA LEU A 183 5.40 -9.42 14.70
C LEU A 183 6.49 -9.79 13.70
N ALA A 184 6.51 -9.13 12.55
CA ALA A 184 7.61 -9.21 11.58
C ALA A 184 8.45 -7.94 11.63
N PHE A 185 9.78 -8.04 11.66
CA PHE A 185 10.66 -6.87 11.82
C PHE A 185 12.07 -7.08 11.29
N GLY A 186 12.76 -5.96 11.02
CA GLY A 186 14.15 -5.93 10.59
C GLY A 186 14.38 -6.16 9.10
N ASN A 187 15.66 -6.10 8.73
CA ASN A 187 16.19 -6.44 7.40
C ASN A 187 17.58 -7.11 7.61
N PRO A 188 17.71 -8.44 7.50
CA PRO A 188 16.69 -9.39 7.04
C PRO A 188 15.51 -9.54 8.01
N MET A 189 14.34 -9.89 7.46
CA MET A 189 13.09 -9.98 8.24
C MET A 189 13.06 -11.21 9.17
N ASN A 190 12.89 -10.93 10.46
CA ASN A 190 12.57 -11.88 11.52
C ASN A 190 11.07 -11.89 11.80
N ILE A 191 10.54 -12.99 12.34
CA ILE A 191 9.13 -13.14 12.72
C ILE A 191 9.04 -13.75 14.13
N LYS A 192 8.24 -13.15 15.00
CA LYS A 192 7.91 -13.63 16.35
C LYS A 192 6.40 -13.76 16.49
N LEU A 193 5.90 -14.89 17.00
CA LEU A 193 4.47 -15.04 17.29
C LEU A 193 4.13 -14.19 18.52
N ILE A 194 2.99 -13.47 18.47
CA ILE A 194 2.51 -12.66 19.58
C ILE A 194 1.77 -13.59 20.55
N ASN A 195 2.30 -13.77 21.75
CA ASN A 195 1.62 -14.52 22.80
C ASN A 195 0.70 -13.60 23.60
N VAL A 196 -0.60 -13.77 23.41
CA VAL A 196 -1.66 -12.93 24.00
C VAL A 196 -1.79 -13.11 25.52
N ASN A 197 -1.17 -14.14 26.11
CA ASN A 197 -1.26 -14.42 27.55
C ASN A 197 -0.32 -13.55 28.40
N ASN A 198 0.63 -12.83 27.80
CA ASN A 198 1.46 -11.84 28.50
C ASN A 198 0.79 -10.47 28.38
N ASN A 199 -0.01 -10.16 29.41
CA ASN A 199 -1.06 -9.15 29.44
C ASN A 199 -0.60 -7.67 29.46
N GLU A 200 0.51 -7.30 28.80
CA GLU A 200 0.97 -5.90 28.80
C GLU A 200 1.05 -5.22 27.43
N GLY A 201 0.97 -5.93 26.29
CA GLY A 201 0.77 -5.29 24.98
C GLY A 201 1.76 -4.17 24.61
N LYS A 202 2.92 -4.09 25.29
CA LYS A 202 3.94 -3.08 25.04
C LYS A 202 4.88 -3.60 23.97
N ILE A 203 4.90 -2.89 22.86
CA ILE A 203 5.79 -3.12 21.72
C ILE A 203 7.27 -3.18 22.14
N ALA A 204 7.64 -2.48 23.21
CA ALA A 204 8.98 -2.46 23.77
C ALA A 204 9.49 -3.87 24.13
N ASP A 205 8.62 -4.79 24.53
CA ASP A 205 8.98 -6.15 24.95
C ASP A 205 9.17 -7.12 23.77
N CYS A 206 8.96 -6.64 22.54
CA CYS A 206 9.06 -7.46 21.34
C CYS A 206 10.33 -7.21 20.52
N PHE A 207 11.05 -6.11 20.77
CA PHE A 207 12.26 -5.72 20.05
C PHE A 207 13.55 -5.85 20.90
N LEU A 208 13.43 -6.23 22.17
CA LEU A 208 14.50 -6.64 23.09
C LEU A 208 14.41 -8.14 23.35
#